data_AF-A0A3A5VM60-F1
#
_entry.id   AF-A0A3A5VM60-F1
#
_cell.length_a   1.000
_cell.length_b   1.000
_cell.length_c   1.000
_cell.angle_alpha   90.00
_cell.angle_beta   90.00
_cell.angle_gamma   90.00
#
_symmetry.space_group_name_H-M   'P 1'
#
loop_
_entity.id
_entity.type
_entity.pdbx_description
1 polymer ?
#
loop_
_entity_poly.entity_id
_entity_poly.type
_entity_poly.pdbx_seq_one_letter_code
_entity_poly.pdbx_strand_id
1 'polypeptide(L)'
;MASEKLYMENIDACYLRDFTAEVTAVDDNSVTLNRTLFYPLGGGQNWDTGSITWDGGNLEVSEVRGRGDIQHFVGEDHGLTIGEKVEGSIDWARRHAHMRMHTAQHLVSGLVYEMYDGARTVGNQIHTNRSRIDFNPIRFTEEIIEELFHKANEIIESNLEVTDSIMTRDEINAIMPPDRTNMDLLPISVKKLRVVKIGDNLDLCPCAGTHVRA
;
A
#
# COMPACT_ATOMS: atom_id res chain seq x y z
N MET A 1 -16.56 14.84 3.87
CA MET A 1 -15.64 14.85 2.70
C MET A 1 -14.69 13.69 2.92
N ALA A 2 -14.31 12.97 1.85
CA ALA A 2 -13.35 11.88 1.98
C ALA A 2 -12.02 12.37 2.58
N SER A 3 -11.39 11.54 3.41
CA SER A 3 -10.08 11.86 3.98
C SER A 3 -9.02 11.93 2.88
N GLU A 4 -8.23 13.00 2.88
CA GLU A 4 -7.05 13.10 2.03
C GLU A 4 -5.97 12.10 2.49
N LYS A 5 -5.51 11.26 1.58
CA LYS A 5 -4.50 10.22 1.85
C LYS A 5 -3.12 10.77 1.52
N LEU A 6 -2.45 11.31 2.53
CA LEU A 6 -1.16 11.99 2.36
C LEU A 6 -0.09 11.05 1.77
N TYR A 7 -0.11 9.76 2.13
CA TYR A 7 0.82 8.76 1.60
C TYR A 7 0.66 8.46 0.11
N MET A 8 -0.39 8.96 -0.55
CA MET A 8 -0.64 8.76 -1.99
C MET A 8 -0.11 9.89 -2.87
N GLU A 9 0.44 10.97 -2.30
CA GLU A 9 0.89 12.13 -3.07
C GLU A 9 1.99 11.76 -4.07
N ASN A 10 2.98 10.99 -3.62
CA ASN A 10 4.06 10.43 -4.41
C ASN A 10 4.80 9.35 -3.59
N ILE A 11 5.80 8.70 -4.18
CA ILE A 11 6.62 7.67 -3.52
C ILE A 11 7.32 8.21 -2.24
N ASP A 12 7.74 9.48 -2.23
CA ASP A 12 8.39 10.08 -1.07
C ASP A 12 7.44 10.29 0.10
N ALA A 13 6.17 10.54 -0.17
CA ALA A 13 5.14 10.68 0.85
C ALA A 13 4.95 9.38 1.68
N CYS A 14 5.33 8.22 1.15
CA CYS A 14 5.33 6.97 1.90
C CYS A 14 6.30 6.97 3.10
N TYR A 15 7.32 7.85 3.08
CA TYR A 15 8.35 7.97 4.10
C TYR A 15 8.05 9.05 5.16
N LEU A 16 7.00 9.84 4.96
CA LEU A 16 6.50 10.75 6.00
C LEU A 16 5.96 9.93 7.18
N ARG A 17 6.16 10.45 8.39
CA ARG A 17 5.83 9.75 9.64
C ARG A 17 4.81 10.50 10.47
N ASP A 18 4.99 11.81 10.52
CA ASP A 18 4.20 12.72 11.33
C ASP A 18 3.38 13.63 10.43
N PHE A 19 2.17 13.95 10.86
CA PHE A 19 1.27 14.87 10.15
C PHE A 19 0.35 15.57 11.14
N THR A 20 -0.23 16.69 10.72
CA THR A 20 -1.31 17.36 11.46
C THR A 20 -2.62 17.17 10.72
N ALA A 21 -3.73 17.06 11.46
CA ALA A 21 -5.06 16.90 10.88
C ALA A 21 -6.13 17.52 11.79
N GLU A 22 -7.37 17.52 11.29
CA GLU A 22 -8.57 17.92 12.03
C GLU A 22 -9.55 16.75 12.09
N VAL A 23 -10.16 16.53 13.25
CA VAL A 23 -11.19 15.50 13.45
C VAL A 23 -12.47 15.89 12.73
N THR A 24 -12.95 15.04 11.83
CA THR A 24 -14.18 15.29 11.04
C THR A 24 -15.36 14.44 11.48
N ALA A 25 -15.13 13.33 12.17
CA ALA A 25 -16.16 12.50 12.78
C ALA A 25 -15.60 11.75 13.99
N VAL A 26 -16.48 11.48 14.95
CA VAL A 26 -16.20 10.77 16.20
C VAL A 26 -17.26 9.71 16.40
N ASP A 27 -16.82 8.48 16.66
CA ASP A 27 -17.62 7.33 17.10
C ASP A 27 -17.02 6.80 18.41
N ASP A 28 -17.72 5.94 19.15
CA ASP A 28 -17.32 5.48 20.50
C ASP A 28 -15.87 4.96 20.59
N ASN A 29 -15.39 4.28 19.54
CA ASN A 29 -14.05 3.67 19.48
C ASN A 29 -13.27 4.06 18.22
N SER A 30 -13.67 5.10 17.49
CA SER A 30 -12.96 5.49 16.28
C SER A 30 -13.12 6.97 15.95
N VAL A 31 -12.11 7.52 15.26
CA VAL A 31 -12.16 8.89 14.74
C VAL A 31 -11.84 8.93 13.25
N THR A 32 -12.50 9.83 12.53
CA THR A 32 -12.17 10.15 11.13
C THR A 32 -11.47 11.49 11.08
N LEU A 33 -10.40 11.57 10.28
CA LEU A 33 -9.61 12.79 10.09
C LEU A 33 -9.82 13.34 8.69
N ASN A 34 -9.68 14.66 8.51
CA ASN A 34 -9.74 15.29 7.19
C ASN A 34 -8.62 14.84 6.25
N ARG A 35 -7.46 14.49 6.80
CA ARG A 35 -6.29 13.95 6.09
C ARG A 35 -5.49 13.03 6.98
N THR A 36 -4.78 12.07 6.41
CA THR A 36 -4.04 11.08 7.19
C THR A 36 -2.84 10.48 6.46
N LEU A 37 -1.78 10.21 7.21
CA LEU A 37 -0.70 9.33 6.75
C LEU A 37 -0.98 7.86 7.03
N PHE A 38 -1.90 7.49 7.92
CA PHE A 38 -2.17 6.09 8.23
C PHE A 38 -2.75 5.35 7.02
N TYR A 39 -2.10 4.25 6.63
CA TYR A 39 -2.62 3.38 5.58
C TYR A 39 -3.76 2.52 6.14
N PRO A 40 -4.98 2.56 5.56
CA PRO A 40 -6.06 1.65 5.90
C PRO A 40 -5.82 0.27 5.27
N LEU A 41 -6.39 -0.80 5.82
CA LEU A 41 -6.37 -2.10 5.17
C LEU A 41 -6.89 -2.03 3.72
N GLY A 42 -6.07 -2.48 2.77
CA GLY A 42 -6.40 -2.45 1.34
C GLY A 42 -5.31 -3.04 0.46
N GLY A 43 -5.68 -3.55 -0.72
CA GLY A 43 -4.72 -4.09 -1.70
C GLY A 43 -3.86 -5.26 -1.19
N GLY A 44 -4.33 -5.98 -0.17
CA GLY A 44 -3.57 -7.02 0.53
C GLY A 44 -2.66 -6.51 1.65
N GLN A 45 -2.31 -5.22 1.67
CA GLN A 45 -1.52 -4.63 2.75
C GLN A 45 -2.37 -4.35 4.00
N ASN A 46 -1.87 -4.80 5.14
CA ASN A 46 -2.47 -4.48 6.43
C ASN A 46 -2.33 -3.00 6.80
N TRP A 47 -3.19 -2.58 7.71
CA TRP A 47 -3.23 -1.22 8.22
C TRP A 47 -1.97 -0.86 9.01
N ASP A 48 -1.70 0.44 9.08
CA ASP A 48 -0.73 0.99 10.02
C ASP A 48 -1.30 1.17 11.42
N THR A 49 -0.39 1.23 12.38
CA THR A 49 -0.62 1.59 13.78
C THR A 49 0.20 2.83 14.10
N GLY A 50 0.05 3.41 15.28
CA GLY A 50 0.74 4.63 15.69
C GLY A 50 -0.07 5.39 16.72
N SER A 51 0.14 6.69 16.84
CA SER A 51 -0.53 7.53 17.83
C SER A 51 -1.21 8.76 17.23
N ILE A 52 -2.20 9.28 17.94
CA ILE A 52 -2.84 10.57 17.71
C ILE A 52 -2.74 11.36 19.03
N THR A 53 -2.16 12.54 18.98
CA THR A 53 -1.91 13.41 20.14
C THR A 53 -2.58 14.78 19.92
N TRP A 54 -3.09 15.38 21.00
CA TRP A 54 -3.65 16.73 21.03
C TRP A 54 -3.51 17.32 22.45
N ASP A 55 -3.98 18.55 22.66
CA ASP A 55 -3.87 19.25 23.96
C ASP A 55 -4.53 18.47 25.12
N GLY A 56 -5.54 17.65 24.82
CA GLY A 56 -6.28 16.86 25.80
C GLY A 56 -5.74 15.46 26.05
N GLY A 57 -4.77 14.96 25.28
CA GLY A 57 -4.23 13.61 25.50
C GLY A 57 -3.50 12.98 24.33
N ASN A 58 -3.27 11.67 24.47
CA ASN A 58 -2.66 10.81 23.47
C ASN A 58 -3.43 9.48 23.37
N LEU A 59 -3.62 8.99 22.16
CA LEU A 59 -4.30 7.73 21.87
C LEU A 59 -3.44 6.88 20.95
N GLU A 60 -3.47 5.57 21.18
CA GLU A 60 -2.92 4.60 20.24
C GLU A 60 -3.97 4.21 19.19
N VAL A 61 -3.56 4.24 17.93
CA VAL A 61 -4.34 3.74 16.79
C VAL A 61 -4.03 2.26 16.63
N SER A 62 -5.02 1.43 16.92
CA SER A 62 -4.91 -0.03 16.88
C SER A 62 -5.27 -0.61 15.50
N GLU A 63 -6.17 0.07 14.79
CA GLU A 63 -6.68 -0.36 13.50
C GLU A 63 -7.06 0.81 12.60
N VAL A 64 -6.85 0.67 11.29
CA VAL A 64 -7.25 1.68 10.29
C VAL A 64 -8.02 1.01 9.16
N ARG A 65 -9.19 1.59 8.83
CA ARG A 65 -10.14 1.07 7.85
C ARG A 65 -10.73 2.17 7.00
N GLY A 66 -11.38 1.77 5.92
CA GLY A 66 -12.10 2.68 5.02
C GLY A 66 -11.41 2.88 3.68
N ARG A 67 -12.16 3.45 2.74
CA ARG A 67 -11.69 3.75 1.37
C ARG A 67 -11.80 5.23 1.03
N GLY A 68 -12.86 5.90 1.47
CA GLY A 68 -13.07 7.34 1.34
C GLY A 68 -12.81 8.02 2.67
N ASP A 69 -13.77 7.89 3.60
CA ASP A 69 -13.57 8.29 4.99
C ASP A 69 -12.70 7.22 5.68
N ILE A 70 -11.55 7.66 6.21
CA ILE A 70 -10.58 6.78 6.85
C ILE A 70 -10.79 6.81 8.36
N GLN A 71 -11.22 5.68 8.91
CA GLN A 71 -11.49 5.47 10.32
C GLN A 71 -10.23 4.97 11.02
N HIS A 72 -9.89 5.61 12.13
CA HIS A 72 -8.78 5.28 13.01
C HIS A 72 -9.38 4.76 14.32
N PHE A 73 -9.30 3.45 14.54
CA PHE A 73 -9.81 2.82 15.74
C PHE A 73 -8.88 3.08 16.91
N VAL A 74 -9.45 3.66 17.95
CA VAL A 74 -8.81 4.09 19.18
C VAL A 74 -9.54 3.46 20.38
N GLY A 75 -9.03 3.64 21.60
CA GLY A 75 -9.75 3.21 22.81
C GLY A 75 -11.09 3.94 22.96
N GLU A 76 -11.98 3.40 23.80
CA GLU A 76 -13.21 4.07 24.21
C GLU A 76 -12.93 5.30 25.08
N ASP A 77 -13.93 6.17 25.25
CA ASP A 77 -13.87 7.39 26.08
C ASP A 77 -12.68 8.32 25.74
N HIS A 78 -12.31 8.35 24.47
CA HIS A 78 -11.08 8.96 23.99
C HIS A 78 -11.09 10.52 24.01
N GLY A 79 -12.23 11.16 24.29
CA GLY A 79 -12.32 12.60 24.57
C GLY A 79 -12.08 13.56 23.39
N LEU A 80 -11.89 13.05 22.17
CA LEU A 80 -11.77 13.88 20.96
C LEU A 80 -13.15 14.41 20.54
N THR A 81 -13.17 15.62 19.98
CA THR A 81 -14.38 16.24 19.43
C THR A 81 -14.17 16.66 17.98
N ILE A 82 -15.26 16.80 17.23
CA ILE A 82 -15.20 17.27 15.84
C ILE A 82 -14.62 18.70 15.82
N GLY A 83 -13.66 18.94 14.93
CA GLY A 83 -12.93 20.21 14.81
C GLY A 83 -11.65 20.28 15.63
N GLU A 84 -11.38 19.28 16.49
CA GLU A 84 -10.14 19.21 17.26
C GLU A 84 -8.93 19.03 16.32
N LYS A 85 -7.87 19.80 16.58
CA LYS A 85 -6.60 19.67 15.84
C LYS A 85 -5.74 18.62 16.51
N VAL A 86 -5.21 17.71 15.71
CA VAL A 86 -4.42 16.58 16.19
C VAL A 86 -3.11 16.47 15.43
N GLU A 87 -2.11 15.89 16.09
CA GLU A 87 -0.86 15.42 15.51
C GLU A 87 -0.91 13.90 15.44
N GLY A 88 -0.76 13.32 14.25
CA GLY A 88 -0.68 11.88 14.06
C GLY A 88 0.75 11.45 13.78
N SER A 89 1.19 10.34 14.39
CA SER A 89 2.48 9.73 14.14
C SER A 89 2.30 8.23 13.88
N ILE A 90 2.79 7.73 12.75
CA ILE A 90 2.70 6.30 12.42
C ILE A 90 3.84 5.50 13.07
N ASP A 91 3.59 4.24 13.40
CA ASP A 91 4.63 3.25 13.71
C ASP A 91 5.48 3.02 12.44
N TRP A 92 6.62 3.70 12.39
CA TRP A 92 7.53 3.65 11.27
C TRP A 92 8.10 2.25 11.03
N ALA A 93 8.39 1.48 12.08
CA ALA A 93 8.97 0.15 11.94
C ALA A 93 7.98 -0.78 11.24
N ARG A 94 6.70 -0.71 11.65
CA ARG A 94 5.61 -1.43 10.98
C ARG A 94 5.40 -0.96 9.54
N ARG A 95 5.27 0.34 9.32
CA ARG A 95 5.07 0.94 7.99
C ARG A 95 6.17 0.50 7.01
N HIS A 96 7.42 0.64 7.42
CA HIS A 96 8.55 0.34 6.55
C HIS A 96 8.65 -1.16 6.26
N ALA A 97 8.32 -2.02 7.23
CA ALA A 97 8.23 -3.46 6.97
C ALA A 97 7.14 -3.80 5.94
N HIS A 98 5.98 -3.16 6.00
CA HIS A 98 4.95 -3.31 4.97
C HIS A 98 5.43 -2.81 3.59
N MET A 99 6.07 -1.64 3.52
CA MET A 99 6.59 -1.08 2.25
C MET A 99 7.56 -2.05 1.57
N ARG A 100 8.48 -2.64 2.35
CA ARG A 100 9.43 -3.65 1.85
C ARG A 100 8.71 -4.89 1.33
N MET A 101 7.77 -5.42 2.11
CA MET A 101 7.03 -6.63 1.74
C MET A 101 6.11 -6.41 0.53
N HIS A 102 5.52 -5.23 0.39
CA HIS A 102 4.68 -4.87 -0.74
C HIS A 102 5.52 -4.73 -2.03
N THR A 103 6.66 -4.05 -1.94
CA THR A 103 7.57 -3.92 -3.09
C THR A 103 8.17 -5.26 -3.49
N ALA A 104 8.54 -6.10 -2.52
CA ALA A 104 8.97 -7.47 -2.78
C ALA A 104 7.87 -8.30 -3.46
N GLN A 105 6.61 -8.12 -3.06
CA GLN A 105 5.48 -8.78 -3.73
C GLN A 105 5.36 -8.37 -5.19
N HIS A 106 5.51 -7.09 -5.52
CA HIS A 106 5.51 -6.60 -6.90
C HIS A 106 6.65 -7.21 -7.72
N LEU A 107 7.88 -7.19 -7.18
CA LEU A 107 9.05 -7.80 -7.80
C LEU A 107 8.81 -9.28 -8.12
N VAL A 108 8.42 -10.08 -7.12
CA VAL A 108 8.15 -11.52 -7.31
C VAL A 108 7.02 -11.72 -8.31
N SER A 109 5.99 -10.88 -8.29
CA SER A 109 4.89 -10.98 -9.26
C SER A 109 5.35 -10.67 -10.68
N GLY A 110 6.25 -9.70 -10.87
CA GLY A 110 6.84 -9.35 -12.17
C GLY A 110 7.65 -10.51 -12.72
N LEU A 111 8.57 -11.03 -11.91
CA LEU A 111 9.40 -12.19 -12.26
C LEU A 111 8.57 -13.42 -12.61
N VAL A 112 7.55 -13.75 -11.81
CA VAL A 112 6.71 -14.93 -12.09
C VAL A 112 5.98 -14.79 -13.43
N TYR A 113 5.51 -13.58 -13.75
CA TYR A 113 4.83 -13.34 -15.02
C TYR A 113 5.79 -13.45 -16.20
N GLU A 114 6.99 -12.88 -16.10
CA GLU A 114 8.00 -12.91 -17.16
C GLU A 114 8.56 -14.32 -17.38
N MET A 115 8.88 -15.03 -16.31
CA MET A 115 9.59 -16.31 -16.38
C MET A 115 8.67 -17.51 -16.64
N TYR A 116 7.38 -17.42 -16.29
CA TYR A 116 6.47 -18.57 -16.32
C TYR A 116 5.18 -18.28 -17.09
N ASP A 117 5.33 -18.01 -18.39
CA ASP A 117 4.25 -17.96 -19.38
C ASP A 117 3.07 -17.04 -18.99
N GLY A 118 3.36 -15.89 -18.38
CA GLY A 118 2.34 -14.93 -17.98
C GLY A 118 1.51 -15.36 -16.77
N ALA A 119 2.02 -16.26 -15.93
CA ALA A 119 1.37 -16.62 -14.68
C ALA A 119 1.10 -15.36 -13.82
N ARG A 120 -0.17 -15.14 -13.49
CA ARG A 120 -0.63 -13.89 -12.88
C ARG A 120 -0.91 -14.04 -11.40
N THR A 121 -0.73 -12.94 -10.67
CA THR A 121 -1.16 -12.81 -9.28
C THR A 121 -2.68 -12.76 -9.22
N VAL A 122 -3.29 -13.75 -8.56
CA VAL A 122 -4.74 -13.86 -8.35
C VAL A 122 -5.15 -13.59 -6.89
N GLY A 123 -4.18 -13.46 -5.99
CA GLY A 123 -4.39 -13.10 -4.60
C GLY A 123 -3.09 -12.69 -3.93
N ASN A 124 -3.18 -11.85 -2.90
CA ASN A 124 -2.04 -11.51 -2.05
C ASN A 124 -2.51 -11.22 -0.62
N GLN A 125 -1.58 -11.31 0.32
CA GLN A 125 -1.75 -10.80 1.67
C GLN A 125 -0.39 -10.40 2.22
N ILE A 126 -0.25 -9.16 2.66
CA ILE A 126 1.01 -8.56 3.09
C ILE A 126 0.96 -8.30 4.61
N HIS A 127 1.90 -8.89 5.35
CA HIS A 127 2.16 -8.59 6.75
C HIS A 127 3.62 -8.13 6.93
N THR A 128 3.97 -7.65 8.11
CA THR A 128 5.31 -7.14 8.43
C THR A 128 6.40 -8.22 8.40
N ASN A 129 6.07 -9.47 8.71
CA ASN A 129 7.03 -10.56 8.87
C ASN A 129 6.83 -11.72 7.88
N ARG A 130 5.70 -11.78 7.19
CA ARG A 130 5.39 -12.79 6.17
C ARG A 130 4.35 -12.25 5.21
N SER A 131 4.44 -12.66 3.96
CA SER A 131 3.42 -12.35 2.96
C SER A 131 3.10 -13.59 2.14
N ARG A 132 1.90 -13.60 1.53
CA ARG A 132 1.45 -14.65 0.61
C ARG A 132 1.16 -14.01 -0.73
N ILE A 133 1.50 -14.72 -1.80
CA ILE A 133 1.12 -14.38 -3.17
C ILE A 133 0.58 -15.65 -3.79
N ASP A 134 -0.62 -15.55 -4.36
CA ASP A 134 -1.33 -16.67 -4.99
C ASP A 134 -1.22 -16.46 -6.51
N PHE A 135 -0.69 -17.46 -7.23
CA PHE A 135 -0.48 -17.40 -8.67
C PHE A 135 -1.30 -18.43 -9.44
N ASN A 136 -1.67 -18.10 -10.68
CA ASN A 136 -2.35 -19.01 -11.59
C ASN A 136 -1.89 -18.75 -13.04
N PRO A 137 -1.67 -19.78 -13.89
CA PRO A 137 -1.97 -21.20 -13.70
C PRO A 137 -0.81 -22.06 -13.17
N ILE A 138 0.30 -21.43 -12.75
CA ILE A 138 1.54 -22.11 -12.36
C ILE A 138 1.36 -23.06 -11.15
N ARG A 139 2.12 -24.15 -11.16
CA ARG A 139 2.40 -24.97 -9.98
C ARG A 139 3.89 -24.88 -9.64
N PHE A 140 4.20 -24.52 -8.41
CA PHE A 140 5.57 -24.39 -7.96
C PHE A 140 6.18 -25.75 -7.63
N THR A 141 7.37 -26.01 -8.18
CA THR A 141 8.29 -27.05 -7.70
C THR A 141 9.38 -26.41 -6.85
N GLU A 142 10.20 -27.21 -6.17
CA GLU A 142 11.31 -26.69 -5.36
C GLU A 142 12.31 -25.94 -6.24
N GLU A 143 12.58 -26.42 -7.45
CA GLU A 143 13.50 -25.80 -8.41
C GLU A 143 13.01 -24.43 -8.87
N ILE A 144 11.71 -24.29 -9.16
CA ILE A 144 11.09 -23.01 -9.53
C ILE A 144 11.21 -22.00 -8.37
N ILE A 145 11.01 -22.45 -7.13
CA ILE A 145 11.11 -21.60 -5.95
C ILE A 145 12.56 -21.15 -5.74
N GLU A 146 13.53 -22.04 -5.89
CA GLU A 146 14.96 -21.74 -5.77
C GLU A 146 15.42 -20.75 -6.85
N GLU A 147 15.00 -20.97 -8.10
CA GLU A 147 15.28 -20.06 -9.22
C GLU A 147 14.71 -18.65 -8.96
N LEU A 148 13.43 -18.55 -8.58
CA LEU A 148 12.79 -17.29 -8.23
C LEU A 148 13.47 -16.60 -7.05
N PHE A 149 13.87 -17.35 -6.04
CA PHE A 149 14.57 -16.82 -4.87
C PHE A 149 15.89 -16.16 -5.30
N HIS A 150 16.72 -16.86 -6.08
CA HIS A 150 17.98 -16.31 -6.55
C HIS A 150 17.77 -15.10 -7.46
N LYS A 151 16.82 -15.18 -8.39
CA LYS A 151 16.55 -14.08 -9.31
C LYS A 151 16.03 -12.83 -8.59
N ALA A 152 15.12 -13.00 -7.63
CA ALA A 152 14.61 -11.89 -6.84
C ALA A 152 15.73 -11.20 -6.05
N ASN A 153 16.63 -11.95 -5.42
CA ASN A 153 17.74 -11.37 -4.67
C ASN A 153 18.75 -10.66 -5.58
N GLU A 154 19.05 -11.19 -6.76
CA GLU A 154 19.89 -10.50 -7.76
C GLU A 154 19.34 -9.12 -8.15
N ILE A 155 18.02 -9.03 -8.37
CA ILE A 155 17.36 -7.77 -8.69
C ILE A 155 17.33 -6.81 -7.49
N ILE A 156 17.12 -7.32 -6.28
CA ILE A 156 17.19 -6.52 -5.05
C ILE A 156 18.60 -5.93 -4.88
N GLU A 157 19.65 -6.73 -5.11
CA GLU A 157 21.05 -6.27 -5.07
C GLU A 157 21.37 -5.22 -6.13
N SER A 158 20.65 -5.26 -7.26
CA SER A 158 20.76 -4.25 -8.32
C SER A 158 20.15 -2.89 -7.95
N ASN A 159 19.38 -2.82 -6.85
CA ASN A 159 18.83 -1.59 -6.27
C ASN A 159 18.12 -0.72 -7.33
N LEU A 160 17.24 -1.35 -8.10
CA LEU A 160 16.46 -0.68 -9.14
C LEU A 160 15.54 0.38 -8.52
N GLU A 161 15.37 1.50 -9.23
CA GLU A 161 14.47 2.57 -8.76
C GLU A 161 13.01 2.12 -8.78
N VAL A 162 12.28 2.48 -7.72
CA VAL A 162 10.83 2.33 -7.63
C VAL A 162 10.20 3.71 -7.70
N THR A 163 9.35 3.91 -8.70
CA THR A 163 8.70 5.20 -8.99
C THR A 163 7.20 5.05 -8.99
N ASP A 164 6.49 6.17 -8.81
CA ASP A 164 5.07 6.24 -9.05
C ASP A 164 4.68 7.36 -10.02
N SER A 165 3.55 7.16 -10.69
CA SER A 165 2.99 8.14 -11.61
C SER A 165 1.48 8.02 -11.69
N ILE A 166 0.84 9.04 -12.24
CA ILE A 166 -0.60 9.02 -12.51
C ILE A 166 -0.81 8.74 -13.99
N MET A 167 -1.49 7.64 -14.30
CA MET A 167 -1.77 7.21 -15.67
C MET A 167 -3.25 6.89 -15.86
N THR A 168 -3.69 6.95 -17.11
CA THR A 168 -4.98 6.44 -17.59
C THR A 168 -4.88 4.95 -17.91
N ARG A 169 -6.03 4.29 -18.01
CA ARG A 169 -6.10 2.87 -18.39
C ARG A 169 -5.50 2.61 -19.76
N ASP A 170 -5.71 3.52 -20.71
CA ASP A 170 -5.21 3.38 -22.08
C ASP A 170 -3.68 3.49 -22.10
N GLU A 171 -3.10 4.42 -21.34
CA GLU A 171 -1.65 4.54 -21.19
C GLU A 171 -1.04 3.29 -20.55
N ILE A 172 -1.69 2.73 -19.52
CA ILE A 172 -1.22 1.50 -18.86
C ILE A 172 -1.29 0.31 -19.82
N ASN A 173 -2.43 0.14 -20.50
CA ASN A 173 -2.67 -0.96 -21.44
C ASN A 173 -1.78 -0.91 -22.69
N ALA A 174 -1.22 0.26 -23.01
CA ALA A 174 -0.22 0.41 -24.07
C ALA A 174 1.17 -0.10 -23.66
N ILE A 175 1.45 -0.22 -22.37
CA ILE A 175 2.75 -0.69 -21.84
C ILE A 175 2.65 -2.14 -21.35
N MET A 176 1.59 -2.46 -20.61
CA MET A 176 1.39 -3.77 -19.98
C MET A 176 0.03 -4.37 -20.38
N PRO A 177 -0.04 -5.70 -20.59
CA PRO A 177 -1.32 -6.37 -20.82
C PRO A 177 -2.34 -6.13 -19.67
N PRO A 178 -3.63 -5.95 -19.98
CA PRO A 178 -4.65 -5.67 -18.96
C PRO A 178 -4.83 -6.77 -17.90
N ASP A 179 -4.57 -8.02 -18.28
CA ASP A 179 -4.59 -9.19 -17.40
C ASP A 179 -3.41 -9.21 -16.43
N ARG A 180 -2.23 -8.72 -16.85
CA ARG A 180 -1.06 -8.54 -15.98
C ARG A 180 -1.35 -7.54 -14.86
N THR A 181 -2.00 -6.44 -15.21
CA THR A 181 -2.28 -5.33 -14.29
C THR A 181 -3.57 -5.52 -13.49
N ASN A 182 -4.26 -6.66 -13.65
CA ASN A 182 -5.57 -6.95 -13.06
C ASN A 182 -6.56 -5.78 -13.24
N MET A 183 -6.57 -5.21 -14.45
CA MET A 183 -7.28 -3.99 -14.78
C MET A 183 -8.81 -4.13 -14.59
N ASP A 184 -9.32 -5.36 -14.67
CA ASP A 184 -10.71 -5.76 -14.46
C ASP A 184 -11.18 -5.63 -13.00
N LEU A 185 -10.25 -5.69 -12.04
CA LEU A 185 -10.56 -5.51 -10.61
C LEU A 185 -10.77 -4.04 -10.22
N LEU A 186 -10.37 -3.11 -11.10
CA LEU A 186 -10.39 -1.68 -10.80
C LEU A 186 -11.71 -1.04 -11.30
N PRO A 187 -12.39 -0.17 -10.52
CA PRO A 187 -13.63 0.46 -10.94
C PRO A 187 -13.47 1.34 -12.20
N ILE A 188 -14.34 1.14 -13.21
CA ILE A 188 -14.30 1.87 -14.50
C ILE A 188 -14.51 3.40 -14.33
N SER A 189 -15.12 3.80 -13.22
CA SER A 189 -15.29 5.21 -12.84
C SER A 189 -13.97 5.92 -12.54
N VAL A 190 -12.93 5.18 -12.14
CA VAL A 190 -11.61 5.75 -11.85
C VAL A 190 -10.86 5.96 -13.17
N LYS A 191 -10.67 7.24 -13.53
CA LYS A 191 -10.02 7.65 -14.78
C LYS A 191 -8.51 7.84 -14.67
N LYS A 192 -8.03 8.14 -13.46
CA LYS A 192 -6.62 8.34 -13.13
C LYS A 192 -6.23 7.33 -12.07
N LEU A 193 -5.24 6.52 -12.38
CA LEU A 193 -4.72 5.46 -11.52
C LEU A 193 -3.30 5.84 -11.11
N ARG A 194 -3.00 5.69 -9.83
CA ARG A 194 -1.62 5.66 -9.36
C ARG A 194 -1.01 4.34 -9.79
N VAL A 195 0.11 4.43 -10.48
CA VAL A 195 0.86 3.29 -11.00
C VAL A 195 2.22 3.28 -10.34
N VAL A 196 2.60 2.12 -9.78
CA VAL A 196 3.92 1.88 -9.22
C VAL A 196 4.73 1.10 -10.25
N LYS A 197 5.98 1.50 -10.45
CA LYS A 197 6.90 0.90 -11.41
C LYS A 197 8.23 0.54 -10.75
N ILE A 198 8.73 -0.65 -11.02
CA ILE A 198 10.07 -1.13 -10.59
C ILE A 198 10.98 -1.15 -11.81
N GLY A 199 12.08 -0.38 -11.76
CA GLY A 199 13.06 -0.26 -12.84
C GLY A 199 12.46 0.16 -14.18
N ASP A 200 13.03 -0.37 -15.27
CA ASP A 200 12.55 -0.18 -16.64
C ASP A 200 11.39 -1.13 -16.98
N ASN A 201 10.30 -1.01 -16.21
CA ASN A 201 9.08 -1.82 -16.33
C ASN A 201 9.26 -3.31 -16.02
N LEU A 202 10.17 -3.68 -15.11
CA LEU A 202 10.22 -5.04 -14.57
C LEU A 202 8.88 -5.40 -13.91
N ASP A 203 8.31 -4.43 -13.19
CA ASP A 203 6.90 -4.44 -12.84
C ASP A 203 6.30 -3.05 -13.07
N LEU A 204 5.05 -3.02 -13.53
CA LEU A 204 4.24 -1.82 -13.65
C LEU A 204 2.79 -2.19 -13.33
N CYS A 205 2.28 -1.67 -12.22
CA CYS A 205 0.97 -2.08 -11.71
C CYS A 205 0.22 -0.90 -11.07
N PRO A 206 -1.10 -0.74 -11.35
CA PRO A 206 -1.93 0.19 -10.60
C PRO A 206 -1.98 -0.19 -9.12
N CYS A 207 -1.38 0.61 -8.26
CA CYS A 207 -1.29 0.32 -6.83
C CYS A 207 -1.40 1.58 -5.98
N ALA A 208 -2.26 1.50 -4.96
CA ALA A 208 -2.45 2.55 -3.96
C ALA A 208 -1.70 2.26 -2.64
N GLY A 209 -0.93 1.17 -2.58
CA GLY A 209 -0.13 0.77 -1.43
C GLY A 209 1.10 1.65 -1.19
N THR A 210 1.78 1.41 -0.08
CA THR A 210 3.04 2.08 0.24
C THR A 210 4.23 1.23 -0.20
N HIS A 211 5.26 1.86 -0.77
CA HIS A 211 6.39 1.19 -1.40
C HIS A 211 7.71 1.84 -1.00
N VAL A 212 8.80 1.06 -1.05
CA VAL A 212 10.15 1.62 -0.90
C VAL A 212 10.60 2.29 -2.20
N ARG A 213 11.66 3.11 -2.14
CA ARG A 213 12.26 3.80 -3.31
C ARG A 213 13.15 2.91 -4.17
N ALA A 214 13.68 1.82 -3.60
CA ALA A 214 14.55 0.85 -4.24
C ALA A 214 14.55 -0.44 -3.39
#